data_AF-A0A1E5NAE1-F1
#
_entry.id   AF-A0A1E5NAE1-F1
#
_cell.length_a   1.000
_cell.length_b   1.000
_cell.length_c   1.000
_cell.angle_alpha   90.00
_cell.angle_beta   90.00
_cell.angle_gamma   90.00
#
_symmetry.space_group_name_H-M   'P 1'
#
loop_
_entity.id
_entity.type
_entity.pdbx_description
1 polymer ?
#
loop_
_entity_poly.entity_id
_entity_poly.type
_entity_poly.pdbx_seq_one_letter_code
_entity_poly.pdbx_strand_id
1 'polypeptide(L)'
;MRNKFSIEVFDNIGVLKELSKTWHAYYDFRMSCISLKNSEYLLSILSLILNPANHYEYKDMGMISYNILEEYHSKHKEFMILKEFSEKEYNSSVLSNIASRFEDKVIIIDKSYDEDLKYIDSLDLDPLLKLLVYQKVSYEYVREYSSSFIICRIVFNIYSYKLKLLDTPILYPYQFFEATISDNSSNEESIIRYLKFLRGICLYAVDTISFVQNDLMRLKSRLLLNKNFKKLADSNVFYIIFITPYVRIVDLMDMFNWKRDKAARLLSKLRDEDLFAEVRIKKEKIFVNKYIIGLFESGEALKPDEFLMKFI
;
A
#
# COMPACT_ATOMS: atom_id res chain seq x y z
N MET A 1 2.80 -15.38 -29.26
CA MET A 1 2.59 -15.27 -27.80
C MET A 1 3.69 -15.99 -27.07
N ARG A 2 4.54 -15.26 -26.35
CA ARG A 2 5.72 -15.80 -25.67
C ARG A 2 5.40 -16.34 -24.26
N ASN A 3 4.26 -15.96 -23.68
CA ASN A 3 3.97 -16.16 -22.25
C ASN A 3 2.66 -16.93 -21.98
N LYS A 4 2.50 -18.13 -22.56
CA LYS A 4 1.32 -18.97 -22.25
C LYS A 4 1.49 -19.69 -20.91
N PHE A 5 0.56 -19.45 -20.00
CA PHE A 5 0.38 -20.24 -18.78
C PHE A 5 -0.32 -21.56 -19.11
N SER A 6 0.11 -22.65 -18.49
CA SER A 6 -0.65 -23.90 -18.51
C SER A 6 -1.87 -23.75 -17.59
N ILE A 7 -3.05 -23.63 -18.20
CA ILE A 7 -4.29 -23.36 -17.48
C ILE A 7 -4.66 -24.52 -16.55
N GLU A 8 -4.34 -25.75 -16.95
CA GLU A 8 -4.61 -26.98 -16.18
C GLU A 8 -3.98 -26.97 -14.77
N VAL A 9 -2.90 -26.21 -14.58
CA VAL A 9 -2.27 -26.07 -13.26
C VAL A 9 -3.19 -25.36 -12.26
N PHE A 10 -4.08 -24.49 -12.73
CA PHE A 10 -5.02 -23.78 -11.87
C PHE A 10 -6.18 -24.65 -11.36
N ASP A 11 -6.49 -25.74 -12.06
CA ASP A 11 -7.52 -26.71 -11.66
C ASP A 11 -7.00 -27.74 -10.64
N ASN A 12 -5.72 -27.67 -10.29
CA ASN A 12 -5.13 -28.53 -9.29
C ASN A 12 -5.81 -28.33 -7.92
N ILE A 13 -6.13 -29.44 -7.24
CA ILE A 13 -6.84 -29.41 -5.95
C ILE A 13 -6.08 -28.66 -4.85
N GLY A 14 -4.74 -28.67 -4.87
CA GLY A 14 -3.89 -27.91 -3.97
C GLY A 14 -4.02 -26.41 -4.19
N VAL A 15 -4.02 -25.97 -5.46
CA VAL A 15 -4.24 -24.58 -5.85
C VAL A 15 -5.64 -24.13 -5.43
N LEU A 16 -6.68 -24.90 -5.76
CA LEU A 16 -8.06 -24.54 -5.42
C LEU A 16 -8.30 -24.45 -3.90
N LYS A 17 -7.70 -25.36 -3.11
CA LYS A 17 -7.77 -25.31 -1.64
C LYS A 17 -7.12 -24.03 -1.09
N GLU A 18 -5.95 -23.67 -1.59
CA GLU A 18 -5.26 -22.46 -1.12
C GLU A 18 -5.95 -21.18 -1.62
N LEU A 19 -6.49 -21.19 -2.83
CA LEU A 19 -7.29 -20.11 -3.39
C LEU A 19 -8.50 -19.81 -2.51
N SER A 20 -9.24 -20.84 -2.07
CA SER A 20 -10.38 -20.67 -1.16
C SER A 20 -10.01 -20.00 0.16
N LYS A 21 -8.89 -20.40 0.78
CA LYS A 21 -8.39 -19.75 2.01
C LYS A 21 -7.98 -18.31 1.78
N THR A 22 -7.36 -18.05 0.63
CA THR A 22 -6.91 -16.71 0.23
C THR A 22 -8.10 -15.79 0.05
N TRP A 23 -9.17 -16.25 -0.60
CA TRP A 23 -10.41 -15.48 -0.77
C TRP A 23 -11.04 -15.05 0.56
N HIS A 24 -11.06 -15.92 1.56
CA HIS A 24 -11.61 -15.58 2.87
C HIS A 24 -10.83 -14.41 3.51
N ALA A 25 -9.50 -14.51 3.55
CA ALA A 25 -8.65 -13.43 4.06
C ALA A 25 -8.80 -12.15 3.23
N TYR A 26 -8.94 -12.28 1.91
CA TYR A 26 -9.10 -11.16 0.99
C TYR A 26 -10.42 -10.42 1.23
N TYR A 27 -11.50 -11.15 1.47
CA TYR A 27 -12.81 -10.59 1.79
C TYR A 27 -12.76 -9.81 3.11
N ASP A 28 -12.18 -10.40 4.16
CA ASP A 28 -12.04 -9.74 5.46
C ASP A 28 -11.18 -8.47 5.37
N PHE A 29 -10.11 -8.52 4.57
CA PHE A 29 -9.29 -7.36 4.26
C PHE A 29 -10.09 -6.26 3.57
N ARG A 30 -10.83 -6.59 2.51
CA ARG A 30 -11.66 -5.62 1.79
C ARG A 30 -12.70 -4.98 2.71
N MET A 31 -13.38 -5.78 3.55
CA MET A 31 -14.37 -5.27 4.50
C MET A 31 -13.74 -4.34 5.55
N SER A 32 -12.55 -4.70 6.03
CA SER A 32 -11.77 -3.86 6.96
C SER A 32 -11.39 -2.53 6.33
N CYS A 33 -11.04 -2.52 5.04
CA CYS A 33 -10.74 -1.29 4.30
C CYS A 33 -11.96 -0.36 4.14
N ILE A 34 -13.16 -0.90 3.90
CA ILE A 34 -14.40 -0.11 3.78
C ILE A 34 -14.73 0.61 5.11
N SER A 35 -14.46 -0.04 6.25
CA SER A 35 -14.72 0.54 7.58
C SER A 35 -13.88 1.80 7.86
N LEU A 36 -12.73 1.93 7.17
CA LEU A 36 -11.82 3.05 7.23
C LEU A 36 -12.01 3.95 6.01
N LYS A 37 -12.99 4.86 6.03
CA LYS A 37 -13.04 5.94 5.03
C LYS A 37 -11.69 6.68 5.02
N ASN A 38 -10.95 6.60 3.91
CA ASN A 38 -9.59 7.12 3.69
C ASN A 38 -8.42 6.25 4.21
N SER A 39 -8.58 4.92 4.19
CA SER A 39 -7.55 3.90 4.51
C SER A 39 -6.29 3.90 3.64
N GLU A 40 -6.29 4.60 2.49
CA GLU A 40 -5.15 4.70 1.57
C GLU A 40 -3.89 5.17 2.31
N TYR A 41 -4.03 6.15 3.21
CA TYR A 41 -2.92 6.62 4.02
C TYR A 41 -2.46 5.58 5.04
N LEU A 42 -3.37 4.95 5.81
CA LEU A 42 -3.01 3.91 6.79
C LEU A 42 -2.28 2.74 6.14
N LEU A 43 -2.76 2.26 5.00
CA LEU A 43 -2.17 1.12 4.29
C LEU A 43 -0.87 1.51 3.56
N SER A 44 -0.75 2.76 3.12
CA SER A 44 0.54 3.30 2.66
C SER A 44 1.57 3.35 3.79
N ILE A 45 1.16 3.66 5.03
CA ILE A 45 2.03 3.71 6.21
C ILE A 45 2.43 2.31 6.64
N LEU A 46 1.48 1.38 6.60
CA LEU A 46 1.79 -0.03 6.75
C LEU A 46 2.83 -0.44 5.71
N SER A 47 2.70 -0.01 4.45
CA SER A 47 3.70 -0.30 3.42
C SER A 47 5.08 0.33 3.66
N LEU A 48 5.16 1.48 4.34
CA LEU A 48 6.40 2.17 4.72
C LEU A 48 7.10 1.43 5.86
N ILE A 49 6.32 0.91 6.82
CA ILE A 49 6.79 0.13 7.96
C ILE A 49 7.15 -1.32 7.55
N LEU A 50 6.44 -1.86 6.55
CA LEU A 50 6.65 -3.16 5.89
C LEU A 50 7.84 -3.21 4.93
N ASN A 51 8.69 -2.17 4.86
CA ASN A 51 9.88 -2.18 4.00
C ASN A 51 11.17 -2.33 4.81
N PRO A 52 11.79 -3.52 4.85
CA PRO A 52 13.05 -3.77 5.56
C PRO A 52 14.28 -3.04 5.03
N ALA A 53 14.19 -2.40 3.86
CA ALA A 53 15.20 -1.39 3.50
C ALA A 53 15.26 -0.23 4.51
N ASN A 54 14.21 -0.07 5.33
CA ASN A 54 14.08 0.93 6.38
C ASN A 54 14.52 0.42 7.78
N HIS A 55 15.52 -0.48 7.86
CA HIS A 55 16.18 -0.85 9.13
C HIS A 55 16.91 0.36 9.75
N TYR A 56 16.16 1.31 10.28
CA TYR A 56 16.70 2.47 10.97
C TYR A 56 16.59 2.23 12.47
N GLU A 57 17.72 2.29 13.19
CA GLU A 57 17.67 2.55 14.62
C GLU A 57 17.15 3.99 14.80
N TYR A 58 15.93 4.11 15.36
CA TYR A 58 15.15 5.35 15.50
C TYR A 58 15.74 6.38 16.49
N LYS A 59 17.06 6.51 16.55
CA LYS A 59 17.77 7.41 17.47
C LYS A 59 17.87 8.84 16.95
N ASP A 60 17.56 9.10 15.68
CA ASP A 60 17.72 10.42 15.07
C ASP A 60 16.51 10.85 14.22
N MET A 61 15.56 11.57 14.86
CA MET A 61 14.32 12.10 14.27
C MET A 61 14.55 12.98 13.02
N GLY A 62 15.74 13.56 12.86
CA GLY A 62 16.09 14.38 11.69
C GLY A 62 16.31 13.56 10.40
N MET A 63 16.98 12.40 10.51
CA MET A 63 17.19 11.45 9.40
C MET A 63 15.89 10.77 8.99
N ILE A 64 15.09 10.38 9.99
CA ILE A 64 13.72 9.87 9.84
C ILE A 64 12.88 10.86 9.03
N SER A 65 12.95 12.15 9.35
CA SER A 65 12.17 13.18 8.67
C SER A 65 12.53 13.35 7.19
N TYR A 66 13.82 13.28 6.83
CA TYR A 66 14.28 13.47 5.45
C TYR A 66 14.01 12.23 4.57
N ASN A 67 14.33 11.03 5.06
CA ASN A 67 14.12 9.80 4.29
C ASN A 67 12.63 9.45 4.18
N ILE A 68 11.83 9.76 5.21
CA ILE A 68 10.38 9.56 5.12
C ILE A 68 9.73 10.62 4.25
N LEU A 69 10.32 11.81 4.08
CA LEU A 69 9.90 12.73 3.03
C LEU A 69 10.25 12.22 1.64
N GLU A 70 11.45 11.69 1.42
CA GLU A 70 11.81 11.07 0.14
C GLU A 70 10.92 9.85 -0.16
N GLU A 71 10.59 9.05 0.84
CA GLU A 71 9.69 7.91 0.69
C GLU A 71 8.24 8.39 0.51
N TYR A 72 7.78 9.42 1.22
CA TYR A 72 6.51 10.08 0.98
C TYR A 72 6.43 10.65 -0.44
N HIS A 73 7.52 11.24 -0.96
CA HIS A 73 7.61 11.75 -2.32
C HIS A 73 7.64 10.64 -3.38
N SER A 74 8.36 9.55 -3.12
CA SER A 74 8.40 8.35 -3.97
C SER A 74 7.03 7.65 -4.02
N LYS A 75 6.39 7.46 -2.86
CA LYS A 75 5.02 6.94 -2.74
C LYS A 75 4.01 7.91 -3.34
N HIS A 76 4.20 9.21 -3.24
CA HIS A 76 3.39 10.19 -3.96
C HIS A 76 3.52 10.01 -5.46
N LYS A 77 4.72 9.79 -6.01
CA LYS A 77 4.93 9.47 -7.43
C LYS A 77 4.13 8.21 -7.82
N GLU A 78 4.17 7.17 -6.99
CA GLU A 78 3.38 5.95 -7.17
C GLU A 78 1.86 6.20 -7.12
N PHE A 79 1.36 6.88 -6.09
CA PHE A 79 -0.07 7.19 -5.93
C PHE A 79 -0.57 8.11 -7.05
N MET A 80 0.23 9.09 -7.48
CA MET A 80 -0.09 9.93 -8.62
C MET A 80 -0.22 9.11 -9.90
N ILE A 81 0.70 8.18 -10.14
CA ILE A 81 0.63 7.26 -11.28
C ILE A 81 -0.59 6.36 -11.16
N LEU A 82 -0.84 5.74 -9.99
CA LEU A 82 -2.02 4.92 -9.77
C LEU A 82 -3.31 5.68 -10.05
N LYS A 83 -3.46 6.89 -9.50
CA LYS A 83 -4.63 7.74 -9.71
C LYS A 83 -4.83 8.14 -11.17
N GLU A 84 -3.73 8.36 -11.91
CA GLU A 84 -3.81 8.73 -13.31
C GLU A 84 -4.21 7.55 -14.22
N PHE A 85 -3.77 6.33 -13.88
CA PHE A 85 -3.91 5.16 -14.75
C PHE A 85 -4.96 4.15 -14.27
N SER A 86 -5.51 4.26 -13.06
CA SER A 86 -6.48 3.30 -12.50
C SER A 86 -7.77 3.18 -13.32
N GLU A 87 -8.20 4.28 -13.94
CA GLU A 87 -9.42 4.33 -14.77
C GLU A 87 -9.14 4.20 -16.27
N LYS A 88 -7.86 4.17 -16.68
CA LYS A 88 -7.50 4.07 -18.10
C LYS A 88 -7.56 2.62 -18.57
N GLU A 89 -7.88 2.43 -19.85
CA GLU A 89 -7.72 1.13 -20.48
C GLU A 89 -6.24 0.75 -20.50
N TYR A 90 -5.91 -0.30 -19.76
CA TYR A 90 -4.54 -0.73 -19.59
C TYR A 90 -4.02 -1.48 -20.83
N ASN A 91 -2.89 -1.03 -21.36
CA ASN A 91 -2.24 -1.54 -22.57
C ASN A 91 -0.73 -1.21 -22.56
N SER A 92 -0.04 -1.57 -23.64
CA SER A 92 1.40 -1.35 -23.89
C SER A 92 1.78 0.12 -23.75
N SER A 93 0.96 1.05 -24.23
CA SER A 93 1.17 2.49 -24.07
C SER A 93 1.07 2.93 -22.61
N VAL A 94 0.14 2.37 -21.84
CA VAL A 94 0.03 2.67 -20.40
C VAL A 94 1.26 2.13 -19.65
N LEU A 95 1.65 0.87 -19.88
CA LEU A 95 2.82 0.30 -19.23
C LEU A 95 4.12 1.04 -19.64
N SER A 96 4.24 1.48 -20.90
CA SER A 96 5.34 2.33 -21.37
C SER A 96 5.42 3.64 -20.59
N ASN A 97 4.28 4.32 -20.38
CA ASN A 97 4.23 5.57 -19.63
C ASN A 97 4.59 5.38 -18.15
N ILE A 98 4.11 4.28 -17.53
CA ILE A 98 4.46 3.93 -16.15
C ILE A 98 5.97 3.68 -16.06
N ALA A 99 6.52 2.79 -16.89
CA ALA A 99 7.93 2.46 -16.88
C ALA A 99 8.82 3.68 -17.15
N SER A 100 8.47 4.50 -18.14
CA SER A 100 9.23 5.71 -18.48
C SER A 100 9.32 6.70 -17.32
N ARG A 101 8.27 6.82 -16.51
CA ARG A 101 8.26 7.69 -15.33
C ARG A 101 9.16 7.18 -14.22
N PHE A 102 9.25 5.87 -14.00
CA PHE A 102 10.11 5.34 -12.94
C PHE A 102 11.58 5.31 -13.35
N GLU A 103 11.86 5.10 -14.63
CA GLU A 103 13.22 5.00 -15.16
C GLU A 103 13.79 6.35 -15.63
N ASP A 104 12.99 7.42 -15.54
CA ASP A 104 13.32 8.78 -15.99
C ASP A 104 13.91 8.84 -17.41
N LYS A 105 13.45 7.93 -18.29
CA LYS A 105 13.83 7.82 -19.71
C LYS A 105 12.66 7.30 -20.53
N VAL A 106 12.66 7.52 -21.83
CA VAL A 106 11.61 6.99 -22.72
C VAL A 106 11.76 5.48 -22.84
N ILE A 107 10.73 4.75 -22.42
CA ILE A 107 10.60 3.30 -22.56
C ILE A 107 9.41 3.00 -23.44
N ILE A 108 9.60 2.09 -24.39
CA ILE A 108 8.57 1.64 -25.31
C ILE A 108 8.40 0.14 -25.12
N ILE A 109 7.25 -0.25 -24.56
CA ILE A 109 6.84 -1.63 -24.44
C ILE A 109 6.21 -2.06 -25.77
N ASP A 110 6.61 -3.22 -26.25
CA ASP A 110 6.15 -3.77 -27.52
C ASP A 110 4.63 -4.05 -27.52
N LYS A 111 4.00 -3.93 -28.70
CA LYS A 111 2.56 -4.16 -28.88
C LYS A 111 2.13 -5.61 -28.66
N SER A 112 3.06 -6.57 -28.68
CA SER A 112 2.76 -7.96 -28.28
C SER A 112 2.23 -8.06 -26.84
N TYR A 113 2.54 -7.08 -25.99
CA TYR A 113 1.93 -7.00 -24.66
C TYR A 113 0.41 -6.89 -24.73
N ASP A 114 -0.15 -6.13 -25.69
CA ASP A 114 -1.60 -5.98 -25.85
C ASP A 114 -2.28 -7.29 -26.26
N GLU A 115 -1.59 -8.11 -27.06
CA GLU A 115 -2.06 -9.44 -27.41
C GLU A 115 -2.06 -10.36 -26.19
N ASP A 116 -0.99 -10.34 -25.39
CA ASP A 116 -0.91 -11.09 -24.15
C ASP A 116 -2.03 -10.67 -23.17
N LEU A 117 -2.32 -9.36 -23.02
CA LEU A 117 -3.44 -8.89 -22.19
C LEU A 117 -4.79 -9.43 -22.67
N LYS A 118 -5.06 -9.39 -23.98
CA LYS A 118 -6.31 -9.94 -24.56
C LYS A 118 -6.46 -11.42 -24.28
N TYR A 119 -5.37 -12.18 -24.34
CA TYR A 119 -5.38 -13.58 -23.97
C TYR A 119 -5.72 -13.76 -22.49
N ILE A 120 -5.06 -13.03 -21.59
CA ILE A 120 -5.34 -13.12 -20.14
C ILE A 120 -6.81 -12.78 -19.84
N ASP A 121 -7.34 -11.73 -20.48
CA ASP A 121 -8.75 -11.35 -20.33
C ASP A 121 -9.70 -12.46 -20.80
N SER A 122 -9.33 -13.19 -21.86
CA SER A 122 -10.11 -14.32 -22.38
C SER A 122 -10.06 -15.58 -21.51
N LEU A 123 -9.13 -15.67 -20.56
CA LEU A 123 -9.04 -16.82 -19.65
C LEU A 123 -10.21 -16.82 -18.66
N ASP A 124 -10.90 -17.94 -18.53
CA ASP A 124 -11.89 -18.16 -17.48
C ASP A 124 -11.19 -18.58 -16.18
N LEU A 125 -10.54 -17.60 -15.53
CA LEU A 125 -9.81 -17.78 -14.29
C LEU A 125 -10.43 -16.94 -13.19
N ASP A 126 -10.35 -17.47 -11.97
CA ASP A 126 -10.62 -16.72 -10.76
C ASP A 126 -9.84 -15.39 -10.74
N PRO A 127 -10.46 -14.27 -10.34
CA PRO A 127 -9.80 -12.96 -10.29
C PRO A 127 -8.44 -12.93 -9.59
N LEU A 128 -8.24 -13.67 -8.48
CA LEU A 128 -6.95 -13.70 -7.78
C LEU A 128 -5.86 -14.43 -8.59
N LEU A 129 -6.24 -15.47 -9.32
CA LEU A 129 -5.33 -16.19 -10.23
C LEU A 129 -5.07 -15.38 -11.49
N LYS A 130 -6.09 -14.72 -12.04
CA LYS A 130 -5.94 -13.81 -13.18
C LYS A 130 -5.00 -12.66 -12.85
N LEU A 131 -5.06 -12.13 -11.63
CA LEU A 131 -4.13 -11.13 -11.12
C LEU A 131 -2.67 -11.63 -11.15
N LEU A 132 -2.40 -12.85 -10.68
CA LEU A 132 -1.06 -13.47 -10.77
C LEU A 132 -0.55 -13.50 -12.22
N VAL A 133 -1.39 -13.96 -13.15
CA VAL A 133 -1.03 -14.05 -14.57
C VAL A 133 -0.71 -12.67 -15.13
N TYR A 134 -1.55 -11.67 -14.85
CA TYR A 134 -1.29 -10.27 -15.25
C TYR A 134 0.06 -9.78 -14.78
N GLN A 135 0.41 -10.06 -13.52
CA GLN A 135 1.69 -9.63 -12.96
C GLN A 135 2.87 -10.32 -13.59
N LYS A 136 2.85 -11.66 -13.68
CA LYS A 136 3.96 -12.43 -14.25
C LYS A 136 4.21 -12.04 -15.71
N VAL A 137 3.14 -11.90 -16.51
CA VAL A 137 3.28 -11.43 -17.89
C VAL A 137 3.85 -10.01 -17.92
N SER A 138 3.34 -9.08 -17.11
CA SER A 138 3.85 -7.71 -17.09
C SER A 138 5.32 -7.62 -16.69
N TYR A 139 5.75 -8.45 -15.75
CA TYR A 139 7.15 -8.52 -15.32
C TYR A 139 8.09 -8.88 -16.48
N GLU A 140 7.73 -9.84 -17.33
CA GLU A 140 8.58 -10.22 -18.47
C GLU A 140 8.90 -9.05 -19.40
N TYR A 141 7.99 -8.08 -19.53
CA TYR A 141 8.20 -6.88 -20.36
C TYR A 141 8.99 -5.77 -19.65
N VAL A 142 9.17 -5.85 -18.33
CA VAL A 142 9.86 -4.80 -17.55
C VAL A 142 11.06 -5.30 -16.76
N ARG A 143 11.35 -6.61 -16.77
CA ARG A 143 12.40 -7.26 -15.97
C ARG A 143 13.81 -6.70 -16.19
N GLU A 144 14.07 -6.10 -17.35
CA GLU A 144 15.36 -5.49 -17.70
C GLU A 144 15.56 -4.10 -17.08
N TYR A 145 14.51 -3.51 -16.53
CA TYR A 145 14.54 -2.17 -15.92
C TYR A 145 14.84 -2.26 -14.42
N SER A 146 15.55 -1.25 -13.92
CA SER A 146 15.94 -1.19 -12.50
C SER A 146 14.74 -1.08 -11.55
N SER A 147 13.66 -0.45 -12.02
CA SER A 147 12.42 -0.22 -11.29
C SER A 147 11.37 -1.31 -11.52
N SER A 148 11.74 -2.46 -12.11
CA SER A 148 10.82 -3.51 -12.54
C SER A 148 9.82 -3.94 -11.46
N PHE A 149 10.28 -4.12 -10.21
CA PHE A 149 9.42 -4.49 -9.07
C PHE A 149 8.45 -3.38 -8.66
N ILE A 150 8.90 -2.12 -8.68
CA ILE A 150 8.03 -0.96 -8.40
C ILE A 150 6.96 -0.83 -9.49
N ILE A 151 7.35 -0.99 -10.76
CA ILE A 151 6.42 -0.99 -11.89
C ILE A 151 5.38 -2.11 -11.72
N CYS A 152 5.81 -3.34 -11.42
CA CYS A 152 4.90 -4.49 -11.22
C CYS A 152 3.97 -4.33 -10.02
N ARG A 153 4.38 -3.57 -9.00
CA ARG A 153 3.52 -3.19 -7.88
C ARG A 153 2.40 -2.22 -8.29
N ILE A 154 2.72 -1.25 -9.15
CA ILE A 154 1.69 -0.36 -9.71
C ILE A 154 0.72 -1.17 -10.57
N VAL A 155 1.25 -2.08 -11.40
CA VAL A 155 0.45 -2.99 -12.22
C VAL A 155 -0.49 -3.84 -11.36
N PHE A 156 0.00 -4.46 -10.28
CA PHE A 156 -0.82 -5.21 -9.33
C PHE A 156 -2.05 -4.44 -8.87
N ASN A 157 -1.82 -3.20 -8.47
CA ASN A 157 -2.83 -2.35 -7.86
C ASN A 157 -3.87 -1.90 -8.89
N ILE A 158 -3.43 -1.56 -10.10
CA ILE A 158 -4.35 -1.23 -11.22
C ILE A 158 -5.23 -2.45 -11.55
N TYR A 159 -4.65 -3.65 -11.68
CA TYR A 159 -5.43 -4.84 -11.99
C TYR A 159 -6.30 -5.32 -10.83
N SER A 160 -5.86 -5.17 -9.59
CA SER A 160 -6.70 -5.44 -8.41
C SER A 160 -7.95 -4.57 -8.42
N TYR A 161 -7.80 -3.29 -8.79
CA TYR A 161 -8.94 -2.39 -8.98
C TYR A 161 -9.83 -2.81 -10.16
N LYS A 162 -9.23 -3.08 -11.34
CA LYS A 162 -9.94 -3.45 -12.56
C LYS A 162 -10.74 -4.76 -12.40
N LEU A 163 -10.20 -5.72 -11.67
CA LEU A 163 -10.83 -7.00 -11.34
C LEU A 163 -11.82 -6.89 -10.16
N LYS A 164 -12.04 -5.69 -9.61
CA LYS A 164 -12.91 -5.42 -8.45
C LYS A 164 -12.55 -6.22 -7.21
N LEU A 165 -11.27 -6.57 -7.09
CA LEU A 165 -10.72 -7.19 -5.90
C LEU A 165 -10.61 -6.13 -4.80
N LEU A 166 -10.04 -4.96 -5.12
CA LEU A 166 -9.98 -3.81 -4.22
C LEU A 166 -10.80 -2.65 -4.76
N ASP A 167 -11.51 -1.97 -3.86
CA ASP A 167 -12.17 -0.71 -4.19
C ASP A 167 -11.14 0.44 -4.31
N THR A 168 -9.96 0.30 -3.68
CA THR A 168 -8.83 1.23 -3.76
C THR A 168 -7.47 0.51 -3.92
N PRO A 169 -6.57 1.01 -4.79
CA PRO A 169 -5.27 0.38 -5.10
C PRO A 169 -4.24 0.57 -3.98
N ILE A 170 -4.30 -0.24 -2.93
CA ILE A 170 -3.59 0.01 -1.65
C ILE A 170 -2.68 -1.12 -1.15
N LEU A 171 -2.55 -2.24 -1.87
CA LEU A 171 -1.73 -3.36 -1.39
C LEU A 171 -0.27 -3.19 -1.85
N TYR A 172 0.68 -3.26 -0.91
CA TYR A 172 2.11 -3.00 -1.20
C TYR A 172 3.04 -4.13 -0.73
N PRO A 173 3.27 -5.16 -1.56
CA PRO A 173 4.16 -6.26 -1.23
C PRO A 173 5.52 -6.25 -1.94
N TYR A 174 6.40 -5.28 -1.66
CA TYR A 174 7.66 -5.11 -2.41
C TYR A 174 8.61 -6.33 -2.36
N GLN A 175 9.08 -6.71 -1.17
CA GLN A 175 10.13 -7.73 -1.02
C GLN A 175 9.72 -9.13 -1.42
N PHE A 176 8.43 -9.39 -1.34
CA PHE A 176 7.89 -10.70 -1.61
C PHE A 176 7.44 -10.83 -3.06
N PHE A 177 7.17 -9.71 -3.76
CA PHE A 177 7.20 -9.72 -5.22
C PHE A 177 8.55 -10.19 -5.71
N GLU A 178 9.64 -9.67 -5.18
CA GLU A 178 10.98 -10.14 -5.52
C GLU A 178 11.14 -11.65 -5.33
N ALA A 179 10.66 -12.22 -4.22
CA ALA A 179 10.73 -13.66 -3.94
C ALA A 179 9.81 -14.55 -4.81
N THR A 180 8.64 -14.04 -5.24
CA THR A 180 7.66 -14.84 -6.00
C THR A 180 7.78 -14.68 -7.51
N ILE A 181 8.22 -13.51 -7.97
CA ILE A 181 8.41 -13.20 -9.40
C ILE A 181 9.76 -13.71 -9.91
N SER A 182 10.80 -13.75 -9.06
CA SER A 182 12.09 -14.37 -9.42
C SER A 182 12.00 -15.89 -9.62
N ASP A 183 10.94 -16.52 -9.09
CA ASP A 183 10.60 -17.90 -9.38
C ASP A 183 9.94 -18.00 -10.76
N ASN A 184 10.77 -18.19 -11.78
CA ASN A 184 10.36 -18.35 -13.18
C ASN A 184 9.51 -19.60 -13.44
N SER A 185 9.31 -20.47 -12.43
CA SER A 185 8.41 -21.61 -12.58
C SER A 185 6.96 -21.13 -12.55
N SER A 186 6.15 -21.61 -13.50
CA SER A 186 4.69 -21.45 -13.50
C SER A 186 4.02 -22.75 -13.08
N ASN A 187 4.63 -23.44 -12.12
CA ASN A 187 4.16 -24.72 -11.60
C ASN A 187 3.20 -24.53 -10.43
N GLU A 188 2.58 -25.63 -9.99
CA GLU A 188 1.64 -25.67 -8.87
C GLU A 188 2.20 -24.99 -7.61
N GLU A 189 3.45 -25.31 -7.25
CA GLU A 189 4.09 -24.80 -6.03
C GLU A 189 4.23 -23.27 -6.05
N SER A 190 4.65 -22.70 -7.18
CA SER A 190 4.79 -21.25 -7.36
C SER A 190 3.44 -20.52 -7.18
N ILE A 191 2.35 -21.12 -7.67
CA ILE A 191 1.00 -20.56 -7.57
C ILE A 191 0.50 -20.65 -6.12
N ILE A 192 0.69 -21.80 -5.47
CA ILE A 192 0.34 -21.98 -4.06
C ILE A 192 1.12 -21.00 -3.18
N ARG A 193 2.42 -20.78 -3.44
CA ARG A 193 3.24 -19.81 -2.72
C ARG A 193 2.70 -18.40 -2.89
N TYR A 194 2.35 -18.00 -4.12
CA TYR A 194 1.73 -16.70 -4.37
C TYR A 194 0.39 -16.53 -3.62
N LEU A 195 -0.47 -17.55 -3.60
CA LEU A 195 -1.76 -17.49 -2.90
C LEU A 195 -1.58 -17.41 -1.38
N LYS A 196 -0.72 -18.25 -0.79
CA LYS A 196 -0.36 -18.18 0.63
C LYS A 196 0.17 -16.81 1.01
N PHE A 197 0.98 -16.23 0.13
CA PHE A 197 1.52 -14.91 0.31
C PHE A 197 0.44 -13.83 0.29
N LEU A 198 -0.45 -13.86 -0.70
CA LEU A 198 -1.56 -12.92 -0.78
C LEU A 198 -2.47 -13.01 0.45
N ARG A 199 -2.72 -14.23 0.92
CA ARG A 199 -3.43 -14.50 2.17
C ARG A 199 -2.71 -13.88 3.37
N GLY A 200 -1.39 -14.07 3.47
CA GLY A 200 -0.56 -13.53 4.54
C GLY A 200 -0.63 -11.99 4.61
N ILE A 201 -0.51 -11.30 3.48
CA ILE A 201 -0.66 -9.83 3.46
C ILE A 201 -2.04 -9.40 3.92
N CYS A 202 -3.09 -10.07 3.44
CA CYS A 202 -4.46 -9.71 3.79
C CYS A 202 -4.70 -9.85 5.31
N LEU A 203 -4.26 -10.97 5.89
CA LEU A 203 -4.36 -11.21 7.34
C LEU A 203 -3.56 -10.18 8.12
N TYR A 204 -2.31 -9.92 7.72
CA TYR A 204 -1.49 -8.90 8.37
C TYR A 204 -2.14 -7.52 8.32
N ALA A 205 -2.69 -7.15 7.16
CA ALA A 205 -3.35 -5.87 6.99
C ALA A 205 -4.62 -5.75 7.86
N VAL A 206 -5.42 -6.80 7.99
CA VAL A 206 -6.58 -6.85 8.89
C VAL A 206 -6.14 -6.69 10.35
N ASP A 207 -5.14 -7.46 10.78
CA ASP A 207 -4.61 -7.40 12.14
C ASP A 207 -4.11 -6.00 12.45
N THR A 208 -3.40 -5.38 11.51
CA THR A 208 -2.81 -4.07 11.75
C THR A 208 -3.84 -2.93 11.69
N ILE A 209 -4.83 -3.03 10.81
CA ILE A 209 -6.00 -2.14 10.83
C ILE A 209 -6.69 -2.21 12.19
N SER A 210 -6.94 -3.43 12.68
CA SER A 210 -7.63 -3.65 13.95
C SER A 210 -6.83 -3.10 15.13
N PHE A 211 -5.51 -3.33 15.15
CA PHE A 211 -4.57 -2.78 16.13
C PHE A 211 -4.65 -1.24 16.16
N VAL A 212 -4.47 -0.59 15.01
CA VAL A 212 -4.53 0.88 14.91
C VAL A 212 -5.90 1.41 15.33
N GLN A 213 -7.00 0.78 14.90
CA GLN A 213 -8.34 1.22 15.26
C GLN A 213 -8.58 1.17 16.77
N ASN A 214 -8.15 0.09 17.43
CA ASN A 214 -8.31 -0.09 18.87
C ASN A 214 -7.55 1.00 19.65
N ASP A 215 -6.32 1.31 19.23
CA ASP A 215 -5.53 2.33 19.88
C ASP A 215 -6.06 3.74 19.61
N LEU A 216 -6.51 4.03 18.39
CA LEU A 216 -7.21 5.28 18.08
C LEU A 216 -8.49 5.45 18.89
N MET A 217 -9.23 4.37 19.17
CA MET A 217 -10.40 4.42 20.04
C MET A 217 -10.04 4.75 21.50
N ARG A 218 -8.93 4.19 22.01
CA ARG A 218 -8.40 4.54 23.34
C ARG A 218 -7.98 6.01 23.39
N LEU A 219 -7.24 6.48 22.38
CA LEU A 219 -6.84 7.87 22.26
C LEU A 219 -8.05 8.81 22.19
N LYS A 220 -9.04 8.48 21.36
CA LYS A 220 -10.29 9.25 21.22
C LYS A 220 -10.99 9.39 22.57
N SER A 221 -11.12 8.28 23.30
CA SER A 221 -11.74 8.27 24.63
C SER A 221 -11.00 9.17 25.62
N ARG A 222 -9.66 9.11 25.63
CA ARG A 222 -8.82 10.01 26.44
C ARG A 222 -9.01 11.49 26.07
N LEU A 223 -9.03 11.80 24.77
CA LEU A 223 -9.18 13.19 24.30
C LEU A 223 -10.59 13.75 24.46
N LEU A 224 -11.63 12.91 24.49
CA LEU A 224 -13.00 13.33 24.79
C LEU A 224 -13.14 13.89 26.22
N LEU A 225 -12.30 13.41 27.15
CA LEU A 225 -12.25 13.92 28.53
C LEU A 225 -11.50 15.28 28.61
N ASN A 226 -10.63 15.58 27.65
CA ASN A 226 -9.92 16.86 27.58
C ASN A 226 -10.79 17.92 26.85
N LYS A 227 -11.23 18.97 27.57
CA LYS A 227 -12.05 20.05 27.01
C LYS A 227 -11.42 20.72 25.78
N ASN A 228 -10.09 20.76 25.68
CA ASN A 228 -9.38 21.36 24.55
C ASN A 228 -9.48 20.54 23.25
N PHE A 229 -9.72 19.22 23.37
CA PHE A 229 -9.73 18.27 22.26
C PHE A 229 -11.06 17.59 22.03
N LYS A 230 -12.04 17.76 22.94
CA LYS A 230 -13.38 17.17 22.79
C LYS A 230 -13.99 17.39 21.40
N LYS A 231 -13.90 18.61 20.87
CA LYS A 231 -14.42 18.93 19.51
C LYS A 231 -13.66 18.21 18.39
N LEU A 232 -12.35 17.99 18.54
CA LEU A 232 -11.57 17.23 17.58
C LEU A 232 -11.92 15.74 17.66
N ALA A 233 -11.92 15.19 18.87
CA ALA A 233 -12.17 13.77 19.14
C ALA A 233 -13.57 13.32 18.68
N ASP A 234 -14.56 14.20 18.80
CA ASP A 234 -15.93 13.97 18.33
C ASP A 234 -16.12 14.21 16.81
N SER A 235 -15.09 14.69 16.12
CA SER A 235 -15.17 14.97 14.68
C SER A 235 -14.76 13.78 13.82
N ASN A 236 -15.32 13.72 12.60
CA ASN A 236 -14.91 12.75 11.58
C ASN A 236 -13.45 12.94 11.10
N VAL A 237 -12.83 14.06 11.46
CA VAL A 237 -11.45 14.39 11.09
C VAL A 237 -10.42 13.74 12.03
N PHE A 238 -10.84 13.30 13.23
CA PHE A 238 -9.97 12.68 14.23
C PHE A 238 -9.14 11.54 13.65
N TYR A 239 -9.80 10.53 13.07
CA TYR A 239 -9.11 9.35 12.55
C TYR A 239 -8.13 9.74 11.47
N ILE A 240 -8.53 10.60 10.54
CA ILE A 240 -7.68 11.00 9.41
C ILE A 240 -6.41 11.72 9.92
N ILE A 241 -6.52 12.59 10.91
CA ILE A 241 -5.35 13.26 11.48
C ILE A 241 -4.43 12.26 12.19
N PHE A 242 -5.01 11.38 13.00
CA PHE A 242 -4.21 10.48 13.84
C PHE A 242 -3.73 9.21 13.14
N ILE A 243 -4.27 8.85 11.96
CA ILE A 243 -3.64 7.87 11.07
C ILE A 243 -2.56 8.50 10.19
N THR A 244 -2.51 9.83 10.05
CA THR A 244 -1.52 10.47 9.18
C THR A 244 -0.22 10.72 9.96
N PRO A 245 0.93 10.17 9.54
CA PRO A 245 2.19 10.21 10.28
C PRO A 245 2.88 11.55 10.14
N TYR A 246 2.65 12.26 9.04
CA TYR A 246 3.23 13.56 8.72
C TYR A 246 2.16 14.45 8.13
N VAL A 247 2.03 15.64 8.69
CA VAL A 247 1.00 16.58 8.29
C VAL A 247 1.62 17.95 8.11
N ARG A 248 1.43 18.56 6.95
CA ARG A 248 1.66 20.00 6.76
C ARG A 248 0.37 20.76 6.95
N ILE A 249 0.51 22.05 7.22
CA ILE A 249 -0.64 22.96 7.31
C ILE A 249 -1.44 22.94 6.00
N VAL A 250 -0.76 22.92 4.86
CA VAL A 250 -1.37 22.85 3.51
C VAL A 250 -2.19 21.56 3.35
N ASP A 251 -1.67 20.42 3.81
CA ASP A 251 -2.37 19.15 3.68
C ASP A 251 -3.72 19.18 4.41
N LEU A 252 -3.78 19.74 5.63
CA LEU A 252 -5.05 19.91 6.35
C LEU A 252 -5.99 20.92 5.69
N MET A 253 -5.45 21.96 5.07
CA MET A 253 -6.25 22.94 4.35
C MET A 253 -6.94 22.26 3.17
N ASP A 254 -6.21 21.47 2.39
CA ASP A 254 -6.71 20.79 1.21
C ASP A 254 -7.67 19.65 1.57
N MET A 255 -7.32 18.82 2.56
CA MET A 255 -8.12 17.66 2.98
C MET A 255 -9.46 18.05 3.61
N PHE A 256 -9.52 19.17 4.33
CA PHE A 256 -10.70 19.54 5.12
C PHE A 256 -11.33 20.88 4.73
N ASN A 257 -10.83 21.52 3.67
CA ASN A 257 -11.21 22.87 3.24
C ASN A 257 -11.15 23.88 4.40
N TRP A 258 -10.06 23.84 5.17
CA TRP A 258 -9.87 24.70 6.33
C TRP A 258 -9.05 25.94 6.00
N LYS A 259 -9.32 27.04 6.71
CA LYS A 259 -8.41 28.20 6.71
C LYS A 259 -7.07 27.83 7.36
N ARG A 260 -5.98 28.40 6.85
CA ARG A 260 -4.61 28.22 7.35
C ARG A 260 -4.50 28.34 8.87
N ASP A 261 -5.10 29.37 9.46
CA ASP A 261 -5.03 29.61 10.91
C ASP A 261 -5.75 28.53 11.73
N LYS A 262 -6.77 27.87 11.17
CA LYS A 262 -7.46 26.76 11.84
C LYS A 262 -6.56 25.53 11.85
N ALA A 263 -5.97 25.19 10.71
CA ALA A 263 -5.03 24.08 10.58
C ALA A 263 -3.79 24.28 11.47
N ALA A 264 -3.17 25.47 11.40
CA ALA A 264 -1.99 25.81 12.21
C ALA A 264 -2.27 25.76 13.71
N ARG A 265 -3.41 26.29 14.18
CA ARG A 265 -3.79 26.23 15.60
C ARG A 265 -4.02 24.80 16.08
N LEU A 266 -4.63 23.96 15.25
CA LEU A 266 -4.83 22.56 15.60
C LEU A 266 -3.49 21.84 15.77
N LEU A 267 -2.59 21.97 14.80
CA LEU A 267 -1.29 21.31 14.82
C LEU A 267 -0.42 21.83 15.98
N SER A 268 -0.46 23.13 16.29
CA SER A 268 0.19 23.69 17.48
C SER A 268 -0.35 23.06 18.76
N LYS A 269 -1.68 22.96 18.91
CA LYS A 269 -2.29 22.34 20.10
C LYS A 269 -1.89 20.86 20.26
N LEU A 270 -1.89 20.11 19.16
CA LEU A 270 -1.48 18.71 19.16
C LEU A 270 0.00 18.54 19.52
N ARG A 271 0.84 19.49 19.10
CA ARG A 271 2.25 19.56 19.53
C ARG A 271 2.38 19.87 21.01
N ASP A 272 1.61 20.82 21.52
CA ASP A 272 1.68 21.24 22.92
C ASP A 272 1.23 20.14 23.91
N GLU A 273 0.44 19.15 23.45
CA GLU A 273 0.07 17.94 24.21
C GLU A 273 1.00 16.74 23.95
N ASP A 274 2.14 16.97 23.29
CA ASP A 274 3.13 15.93 22.95
C ASP A 274 2.59 14.79 22.05
N LEU A 275 1.47 15.01 21.36
CA LEU A 275 0.92 14.05 20.37
C LEU A 275 1.61 14.19 19.02
N PHE A 276 2.14 15.38 18.72
CA PHE A 276 2.87 15.69 17.49
C PHE A 276 4.20 16.39 17.81
N ALA A 277 5.20 16.24 16.94
CA ALA A 277 6.43 17.02 16.97
C ALA A 277 6.46 17.96 15.77
N GLU A 278 6.92 19.21 15.97
CA GLU A 278 7.13 20.15 14.88
C GLU A 278 8.58 20.04 14.38
N VAL A 279 8.74 19.73 13.10
CA VAL A 279 10.03 19.71 12.40
C VAL A 279 10.00 20.79 11.32
N ARG A 280 11.08 21.56 11.21
CA ARG A 280 11.22 22.60 10.21
C ARG A 280 12.19 22.15 9.12
N ILE A 281 11.69 22.07 7.89
CA ILE A 281 12.51 21.71 6.73
C ILE A 281 12.45 22.86 5.73
N LYS A 282 13.60 23.49 5.49
CA LYS A 282 13.72 24.73 4.70
C LYS A 282 12.73 25.79 5.22
N LYS A 283 11.71 26.13 4.40
CA LYS A 283 10.67 27.11 4.73
C LYS A 283 9.35 26.48 5.18
N GLU A 284 9.24 25.16 5.21
CA GLU A 284 8.01 24.45 5.56
C GLU A 284 8.06 23.90 6.99
N LYS A 285 6.89 23.90 7.63
CA LYS A 285 6.67 23.24 8.92
C LYS A 285 5.97 21.92 8.65
N ILE A 286 6.53 20.84 9.17
CA ILE A 286 5.99 19.49 9.10
C ILE A 286 5.71 19.04 10.52
N PHE A 287 4.52 18.50 10.74
CA PHE A 287 4.12 17.99 12.04
C PHE A 287 4.11 16.47 11.98
N VAL A 288 4.98 15.86 12.78
CA VAL A 288 5.19 14.42 12.89
C VAL A 288 4.25 13.89 13.97
N ASN A 289 3.37 12.96 13.63
CA ASN A 289 2.42 12.35 14.56
C ASN A 289 3.15 11.31 15.42
N LYS A 290 3.58 11.74 16.60
CA LYS A 290 4.30 10.88 17.56
C LYS A 290 3.46 9.70 18.01
N TYR A 291 2.14 9.88 18.10
CA TYR A 291 1.25 8.83 18.58
C TYR A 291 1.25 7.60 17.67
N ILE A 292 1.01 7.79 16.37
CA ILE A 292 0.94 6.66 15.45
C ILE A 292 2.32 6.03 15.21
N ILE A 293 3.38 6.85 15.18
CA ILE A 293 4.75 6.34 15.04
C ILE A 293 5.13 5.51 16.27
N GLY A 294 4.90 6.03 17.47
CA GLY A 294 5.18 5.31 18.71
C GLY A 294 4.37 4.01 18.86
N LEU A 295 3.16 3.96 18.30
CA LEU A 295 2.35 2.75 18.26
C LEU A 295 3.02 1.62 17.48
N PHE A 296 3.71 1.94 16.39
CA PHE A 296 4.44 0.95 15.59
C PHE A 296 5.85 0.66 16.14
N GLU A 297 6.47 1.62 16.83
CA GLU A 297 7.77 1.43 17.50
C GLU A 297 7.69 0.53 18.74
N SER A 298 6.54 0.49 19.43
CA SER A 298 6.37 -0.31 20.67
C SER A 298 6.59 -1.81 20.46
N GLY A 299 6.51 -2.29 19.21
CA GLY A 299 6.70 -3.70 18.87
C GLY A 299 5.56 -4.62 19.33
N GLU A 300 4.44 -4.07 19.80
CA GLU A 300 3.25 -4.86 20.16
C GLU A 300 2.62 -5.53 18.94
N ALA A 301 2.83 -4.97 17.75
CA ALA A 301 2.51 -5.61 16.48
C ALA A 301 3.70 -6.46 16.00
N LEU A 302 3.42 -7.69 15.54
CA LEU A 302 4.41 -8.51 14.85
C LEU A 302 5.01 -7.75 13.68
N LYS A 303 6.33 -7.87 13.49
CA LYS A 303 6.95 -7.23 12.32
C LYS A 303 6.41 -7.87 11.03
N PRO A 304 6.26 -7.05 9.98
CA PRO A 304 6.01 -7.47 8.60
C PRO A 304 6.60 -8.83 8.23
N ASP A 305 7.93 -8.92 8.28
CA ASP A 305 8.66 -10.08 7.80
C ASP A 305 8.45 -11.27 8.73
N GLU A 306 8.43 -11.05 10.04
CA GLU A 306 8.19 -12.08 11.05
C GLU A 306 6.81 -12.71 10.89
N PHE A 307 5.79 -11.92 10.54
CA PHE A 307 4.46 -12.42 10.26
C PHE A 307 4.41 -13.18 8.94
N LEU A 308 4.97 -12.60 7.88
CA LEU A 308 4.90 -13.13 6.53
C LEU A 308 5.79 -14.37 6.31
N MET A 309 6.87 -14.54 7.08
CA MET A 309 7.68 -15.77 7.12
C MET A 309 6.89 -17.01 7.49
N LYS A 310 5.69 -16.88 8.08
CA LYS A 310 4.77 -18.01 8.33
C LYS A 310 4.09 -18.53 7.06
N PHE A 311 4.20 -17.79 5.96
CA PHE A 311 3.51 -18.05 4.69
C PHE A 311 4.46 -18.37 3.53
N ILE A 312 5.77 -18.15 3.71
CA ILE A 312 6.83 -18.63 2.82
C ILE A 312 7.13 -20.10 3.14
#